data_AF-G0NTK4-F1
#
_entry.id   AF-G0NTK4-F1
#
_cell.length_a   1.000
_cell.length_b   1.000
_cell.length_c   1.000
_cell.angle_alpha   90.00
_cell.angle_beta   90.00
_cell.angle_gamma   90.00
#
_symmetry.space_group_name_H-M   'P 1'
#
loop_
_entity.id
_entity.type
_entity.pdbx_description
1 polymer ?
#
loop_
_entity_poly.entity_id
_entity_poly.type
_entity_poly.pdbx_seq_one_letter_code
_entity_poly.pdbx_strand_id
1 'polypeptide(L)'
;MCMSTISIFENRFYVVSSFDKNHFWTFWRRPWLAAHYIAFGLMLYHDAQLVPEQTKELFNEIFRELPCLPEFIYHSPRFVAIHKDYMFARVTIFIFMFTFTSEVSFFAVSMARNLMKQLESKKMAPKTYRMQRSFFNALVIQISLPMVFVVIPLTGVLFLRYTNIYNQAMTNCCLIAIGAHGLSSTTIMLIAHRPYRQTVLSWMKWRDGVSGSRVKVSVTPMPI
;
A
#
# COMPACT_ATOMS: atom_id res chain seq x y z
N MET A 1 4.28 0.78 1.05
CA MET A 1 2.89 1.08 1.48
C MET A 1 2.46 0.23 2.67
N CYS A 2 2.68 -1.10 2.66
CA CYS A 2 2.38 -1.97 3.81
C CYS A 2 3.01 -1.45 5.11
N MET A 3 4.31 -1.15 5.09
CA MET A 3 5.03 -0.56 6.24
C MET A 3 4.42 0.76 6.74
N SER A 4 4.05 1.66 5.81
CA SER A 4 3.41 2.93 6.15
C SER A 4 2.01 2.70 6.74
N THR A 5 1.28 1.71 6.25
CA THR A 5 -0.05 1.34 6.75
C THR A 5 0.05 0.80 8.17
N ILE A 6 0.95 -0.17 8.42
CA ILE A 6 1.23 -0.68 9.78
C ILE A 6 1.57 0.49 10.72
N SER A 7 2.50 1.38 10.30
CA SER A 7 2.91 2.52 11.12
C SER A 7 1.74 3.46 11.45
N ILE A 8 0.86 3.75 10.49
CA ILE A 8 -0.33 4.58 10.71
C ILE A 8 -1.30 3.88 11.68
N PHE A 9 -1.56 2.59 11.50
CA PHE A 9 -2.47 1.83 12.35
C PHE A 9 -1.95 1.70 13.78
N GLU A 10 -0.66 1.38 13.96
CA GLU A 10 0.00 1.32 15.27
C GLU A 10 -0.09 2.68 15.97
N ASN A 11 0.29 3.76 15.27
CA ASN A 11 0.31 5.09 15.86
C ASN A 11 -1.09 5.55 16.30
N ARG A 12 -2.11 5.17 15.54
CA ARG A 12 -3.51 5.47 15.90
C ARG A 12 -3.99 4.62 17.06
N PHE A 13 -3.66 3.33 17.06
CA PHE A 13 -3.95 2.42 18.16
C PHE A 13 -3.36 2.94 19.47
N TYR A 14 -2.11 3.41 19.44
CA TYR A 14 -1.42 4.03 20.56
C TYR A 14 -2.19 5.22 21.15
N VAL A 15 -2.63 6.14 20.29
CA VAL A 15 -3.35 7.37 20.70
C VAL A 15 -4.76 7.08 21.19
N VAL A 16 -5.55 6.31 20.43
CA VAL A 16 -6.98 6.08 20.70
C VAL A 16 -7.19 5.23 21.95
N SER A 17 -6.30 4.27 22.19
CA SER A 17 -6.40 3.36 23.31
C SER A 17 -5.72 3.90 24.57
N SER A 18 -5.16 5.13 24.53
CA SER A 18 -4.44 5.76 25.65
C SER A 18 -3.35 4.85 26.22
N PHE A 19 -2.56 4.22 25.34
CA PHE A 19 -1.36 3.46 25.73
C PHE A 19 -0.20 4.38 26.12
N ASP A 20 -0.38 5.71 26.11
CA ASP A 20 0.57 6.68 26.67
C ASP A 20 0.89 6.38 28.15
N LYS A 21 -0.06 5.77 28.87
CA LYS A 21 0.11 5.33 30.25
C LYS A 21 0.78 3.96 30.40
N ASN A 22 0.96 3.21 29.30
CA ASN A 22 1.62 1.91 29.31
C ASN A 22 3.08 2.05 28.87
N HIS A 23 3.98 2.04 29.86
CA HIS A 23 5.42 2.18 29.63
C HIS A 23 6.01 1.06 28.76
N PHE A 24 5.46 -0.15 28.81
CA PHE A 24 5.99 -1.30 28.08
C PHE A 24 5.84 -1.13 26.56
N TRP A 25 4.61 -0.91 26.07
CA TRP A 25 4.39 -0.75 24.62
C TRP A 25 5.02 0.53 24.07
N THR A 26 5.02 1.61 24.87
CA THR A 26 5.67 2.88 24.50
C THR A 26 7.16 2.71 24.20
N PHE A 27 7.85 1.85 24.94
CA PHE A 27 9.25 1.52 24.69
C PHE A 27 9.41 0.64 23.44
N TRP A 28 8.64 -0.45 23.34
CA TRP A 28 8.81 -1.46 22.29
C TRP A 28 8.31 -1.07 20.90
N ARG A 29 7.40 -0.09 20.77
CA ARG A 29 6.82 0.29 19.47
C ARG A 29 7.85 0.71 18.42
N ARG A 30 8.92 1.43 18.82
CA ARG A 30 9.93 1.92 17.87
C ARG A 30 10.86 0.80 17.41
N PRO A 31 11.46 -0.02 18.31
CA PRO A 31 12.17 -1.23 17.91
C PRO A 31 11.32 -2.17 17.06
N TRP A 32 10.06 -2.40 17.43
CA TRP A 32 9.14 -3.26 16.69
C TRP A 32 8.88 -2.74 15.27
N LEU A 33 8.68 -1.43 15.10
CA LEU A 33 8.50 -0.84 13.78
C LEU A 33 9.79 -0.90 12.96
N ALA A 34 10.95 -0.62 13.57
CA ALA A 34 12.25 -0.73 12.91
C ALA A 34 12.56 -2.17 12.45
N ALA A 35 12.25 -3.16 13.28
CA ALA A 35 12.41 -4.57 12.96
C ALA A 35 11.60 -4.96 11.71
N HIS A 36 10.37 -4.44 11.56
CA HIS A 36 9.60 -4.67 10.34
C HIS A 36 10.23 -4.06 9.09
N TYR A 37 10.77 -2.84 9.18
CA TYR A 37 11.46 -2.22 8.04
C TYR A 37 12.71 -3.02 7.66
N ILE A 38 13.49 -3.47 8.64
CA ILE A 38 14.67 -4.30 8.44
C ILE A 38 14.28 -5.64 7.81
N ALA A 39 13.28 -6.33 8.37
CA ALA A 39 12.80 -7.61 7.85
C ALA A 39 12.31 -7.50 6.40
N PHE A 40 11.56 -6.44 6.08
CA PHE A 40 11.12 -6.17 4.72
C PHE A 40 12.30 -5.90 3.77
N GLY A 41 13.30 -5.13 4.21
CA GLY A 41 14.52 -4.89 3.44
C GLY A 41 15.32 -6.16 3.17
N LEU A 42 15.47 -7.02 4.17
CA LEU A 42 16.15 -8.32 4.05
C LEU A 42 15.40 -9.26 3.10
N MET A 43 14.07 -9.28 3.18
CA MET A 43 13.22 -10.04 2.25
C MET A 43 13.44 -9.57 0.81
N LEU A 44 13.36 -8.26 0.54
CA LEU A 44 13.60 -7.71 -0.80
C LEU A 44 15.02 -8.00 -1.30
N TYR A 45 16.01 -7.91 -0.43
CA TYR A 45 17.40 -8.23 -0.77
C TYR A 45 17.53 -9.70 -1.17
N HIS A 46 16.94 -10.62 -0.40
CA HIS A 46 16.95 -12.04 -0.71
C HIS A 46 16.24 -12.32 -2.05
N ASP A 47 15.04 -11.77 -2.24
CA ASP A 47 14.28 -11.97 -3.47
C ASP A 47 15.02 -11.41 -4.71
N ALA A 48 15.80 -10.34 -4.55
CA ALA A 48 16.65 -9.81 -5.62
C ALA A 48 17.78 -10.79 -6.01
N GLN A 49 18.27 -11.62 -5.09
CA GLN A 49 19.26 -12.67 -5.40
C GLN A 49 18.65 -13.86 -6.14
N LEU A 50 17.32 -14.03 -6.13
CA LEU A 50 16.62 -15.09 -6.87
C LEU A 50 16.43 -14.75 -8.35
N VAL A 51 16.75 -13.53 -8.76
CA VAL A 51 16.68 -13.12 -10.16
C VAL A 51 17.81 -13.81 -10.94
N PRO A 52 17.50 -14.72 -11.88
CA PRO A 52 18.53 -15.42 -12.64
C PRO A 52 19.24 -14.48 -13.61
N GLU A 53 20.46 -14.83 -13.99
CA GLU A 53 21.18 -14.16 -15.06
C GLU A 53 20.41 -14.32 -16.40
N GLN A 54 20.23 -13.23 -17.14
CA GLN A 54 19.39 -13.21 -18.34
C GLN A 54 20.17 -13.72 -19.57
N THR A 55 20.47 -15.02 -19.58
CA THR A 55 21.26 -15.68 -20.64
C THR A 55 20.39 -16.34 -21.71
N LYS A 56 20.98 -16.62 -22.89
CA LYS A 56 20.26 -17.31 -23.99
C LYS A 56 19.82 -18.71 -23.60
N GLU A 57 20.63 -19.39 -22.79
CA GLU A 57 20.39 -20.73 -22.28
C GLU A 57 19.14 -20.78 -21.41
N LEU A 58 18.98 -19.81 -20.50
CA LEU A 58 17.78 -19.66 -19.66
C LEU A 58 16.52 -19.50 -20.51
N PHE A 59 16.56 -18.63 -21.53
CA PHE A 59 15.39 -18.41 -22.39
C PHE A 59 15.04 -19.65 -23.20
N ASN A 60 16.04 -20.36 -23.75
CA ASN A 60 15.82 -21.60 -24.49
C ASN A 60 15.18 -22.68 -23.61
N GLU A 61 15.56 -22.75 -22.34
CA GLU A 61 14.96 -23.66 -21.37
C GLU A 61 13.49 -23.30 -21.10
N ILE A 62 13.19 -22.04 -20.82
CA ILE A 62 11.83 -21.56 -20.57
C ILE A 62 10.92 -21.78 -21.78
N PHE A 63 11.42 -21.53 -23.00
CA PHE A 63 10.63 -21.75 -24.22
C PHE A 63 10.32 -23.22 -24.50
N ARG A 64 11.08 -24.18 -23.93
CA ARG A 64 10.74 -25.60 -24.01
C ARG A 64 9.59 -25.97 -23.06
N GLU A 65 9.41 -25.22 -21.97
CA GLU A 65 8.34 -25.44 -20.99
C GLU A 65 7.04 -24.71 -21.36
N LEU A 66 7.13 -23.61 -22.10
CA LEU A 66 5.98 -22.81 -22.52
C LEU A 66 5.25 -23.44 -23.72
N PRO A 67 3.93 -23.21 -23.86
CA PRO A 67 3.20 -23.59 -25.06
C PRO A 67 3.76 -22.85 -26.29
N CYS A 68 3.38 -23.28 -27.50
CA CYS A 68 3.76 -22.56 -28.72
C CYS A 68 3.29 -21.10 -28.65
N LEU A 69 4.25 -20.17 -28.69
CA LEU A 69 4.01 -18.73 -28.59
C LEU A 69 4.04 -18.10 -29.99
N PRO A 70 3.39 -16.96 -30.19
CA PRO A 70 3.57 -16.16 -31.39
C PRO A 70 5.02 -15.67 -31.56
N GLU A 71 5.48 -15.61 -32.82
CA GLU A 71 6.86 -15.27 -33.19
C GLU A 71 7.38 -13.98 -32.55
N PHE A 72 6.53 -12.95 -32.40
CA PHE A 72 6.93 -11.66 -31.84
C PHE A 72 7.45 -11.75 -30.38
N ILE A 73 7.03 -12.77 -29.61
CA ILE A 73 7.47 -12.96 -28.21
C ILE A 73 8.93 -13.44 -28.15
N TYR A 74 9.39 -14.17 -29.17
CA TYR A 74 10.77 -14.62 -29.29
C TYR A 74 11.74 -13.48 -29.66
N HIS A 75 11.23 -12.35 -30.15
CA HIS A 75 12.04 -11.17 -30.52
C HIS A 75 11.87 -9.96 -29.60
N SER A 76 10.86 -9.96 -28.70
CA SER A 76 10.65 -8.86 -27.75
C SER A 76 11.69 -8.82 -26.63
N PRO A 77 12.00 -7.66 -26.02
CA PRO A 77 12.76 -7.59 -24.77
C PRO A 77 12.11 -8.45 -23.69
N ARG A 78 12.90 -9.26 -22.99
CA ARG A 78 12.42 -10.22 -21.99
C ARG A 78 13.15 -10.01 -20.67
N PHE A 79 12.43 -10.29 -19.59
CA PHE A 79 12.98 -10.32 -18.25
C PHE A 79 12.31 -11.45 -17.48
N VAL A 80 13.12 -12.38 -16.98
CA VAL A 80 12.68 -13.49 -16.15
C VAL A 80 13.00 -13.13 -14.71
N ALA A 81 11.96 -12.80 -13.95
CA ALA A 81 12.13 -12.37 -12.57
C ALA A 81 12.48 -13.52 -11.61
N ILE A 82 11.93 -14.72 -11.85
CA ILE A 82 12.20 -15.90 -11.02
C ILE A 82 12.13 -17.15 -11.89
N HIS A 83 13.05 -18.10 -11.68
CA HIS A 83 13.10 -19.37 -12.38
C HIS A 83 13.38 -20.53 -11.42
N LYS A 84 12.61 -21.63 -11.54
CA LYS A 84 12.68 -22.92 -10.83
C LYS A 84 12.60 -22.92 -9.29
N ASP A 85 13.40 -22.14 -8.56
CA ASP A 85 13.48 -22.13 -7.09
C ASP A 85 12.73 -20.97 -6.42
N TYR A 86 11.48 -20.77 -6.82
CA TYR A 86 10.61 -19.72 -6.28
C TYR A 86 9.81 -20.15 -5.04
N MET A 87 10.08 -21.33 -4.47
CA MET A 87 9.37 -21.81 -3.27
C MET A 87 9.64 -20.90 -2.07
N PHE A 88 10.90 -20.49 -1.87
CA PHE A 88 11.24 -19.58 -0.78
C PHE A 88 10.51 -18.24 -0.93
N ALA A 89 10.67 -17.58 -2.08
CA ALA A 89 9.96 -16.32 -2.36
C ALA A 89 8.45 -16.41 -2.13
N ARG A 90 7.81 -17.51 -2.58
CA ARG A 90 6.40 -17.76 -2.30
C ARG A 90 6.10 -17.80 -0.81
N VAL A 91 6.80 -18.65 -0.06
CA VAL A 91 6.58 -18.82 1.39
C VAL A 91 6.79 -17.49 2.12
N THR A 92 7.85 -16.76 1.78
CA THR A 92 8.18 -15.49 2.43
C THR A 92 7.13 -14.41 2.14
N ILE A 93 6.66 -14.30 0.89
CA ILE A 93 5.54 -13.41 0.53
C ILE A 93 4.26 -13.79 1.28
N PHE A 94 3.93 -15.08 1.37
CA PHE A 94 2.75 -15.55 2.11
C PHE A 94 2.83 -15.20 3.59
N ILE A 95 3.96 -15.47 4.24
CA ILE A 95 4.20 -15.13 5.65
C ILE A 95 4.09 -13.62 5.83
N PHE A 96 4.72 -12.82 4.98
CA PHE A 96 4.66 -11.36 5.05
C PHE A 96 3.21 -10.85 4.93
N MET A 97 2.45 -11.33 3.95
CA MET A 97 1.06 -10.93 3.75
C MET A 97 0.16 -11.34 4.92
N PHE A 98 0.39 -12.53 5.48
CA PHE A 98 -0.34 -13.03 6.65
C PHE A 98 -0.05 -12.19 7.90
N THR A 99 1.23 -11.95 8.20
CA THR A 99 1.65 -11.10 9.33
C THR A 99 1.09 -9.69 9.17
N PHE A 100 1.25 -9.07 8.00
CA PHE A 100 0.72 -7.73 7.71
C PHE A 100 -0.80 -7.65 7.94
N THR A 101 -1.55 -8.60 7.37
CA THR A 101 -3.01 -8.61 7.45
C THR A 101 -3.48 -8.83 8.88
N SER A 102 -2.82 -9.74 9.62
CA SER A 102 -3.18 -10.04 11.01
C SER A 102 -2.91 -8.86 11.95
N GLU A 103 -1.78 -8.17 11.82
CA GLU A 103 -1.44 -6.98 12.62
C GLU A 103 -2.39 -5.81 12.34
N VAL A 104 -2.64 -5.49 11.07
CA VAL A 104 -3.58 -4.44 10.69
C VAL A 104 -4.98 -4.76 11.23
N SER A 105 -5.42 -6.02 11.11
CA SER A 105 -6.71 -6.47 11.64
C SER A 105 -6.76 -6.38 13.17
N PHE A 106 -5.68 -6.76 13.86
CA PHE A 106 -5.58 -6.64 15.32
C PHE A 106 -5.73 -5.19 15.78
N PHE A 107 -4.99 -4.26 15.17
CA PHE A 107 -5.10 -2.83 15.51
C PHE A 107 -6.49 -2.29 15.16
N ALA A 108 -7.03 -2.66 14.00
CA ALA A 108 -8.36 -2.25 13.55
C ALA A 108 -9.45 -2.67 14.53
N VAL A 109 -9.50 -3.97 14.86
CA VAL A 109 -10.49 -4.55 15.78
C VAL A 109 -10.34 -3.98 17.18
N SER A 110 -9.10 -3.83 17.67
CA SER A 110 -8.85 -3.28 19.01
C SER A 110 -9.29 -1.82 19.10
N MET A 111 -8.99 -0.99 18.09
CA MET A 111 -9.47 0.39 18.02
C MET A 111 -11.00 0.44 17.93
N ALA A 112 -11.62 -0.41 17.11
CA ALA A 112 -13.08 -0.47 16.98
C ALA A 112 -13.75 -0.85 18.32
N ARG A 113 -13.20 -1.84 19.04
CA ARG A 113 -13.68 -2.23 20.38
C ARG A 113 -13.55 -1.10 21.39
N ASN A 114 -12.41 -0.41 21.42
CA ASN A 114 -12.21 0.73 22.31
C ASN A 114 -13.15 1.88 21.99
N LEU A 115 -13.40 2.14 20.70
CA LEU A 115 -14.38 3.11 20.28
C LEU A 115 -15.79 2.73 20.76
N MET A 116 -16.23 1.49 20.55
CA MET A 116 -17.54 1.02 21.01
C MET A 116 -17.72 1.18 22.52
N LYS A 117 -16.71 0.81 23.32
CA LYS A 117 -16.75 1.02 24.78
C LYS A 117 -16.89 2.49 25.17
N GLN A 118 -16.18 3.40 24.46
CA GLN A 118 -16.31 4.83 24.72
C GLN A 118 -17.69 5.36 24.35
N LEU A 119 -18.31 4.84 23.28
CA LEU A 119 -19.68 5.17 22.88
C LEU A 119 -20.70 4.73 23.94
N GLU A 120 -20.62 3.49 24.40
CA GLU A 120 -21.51 2.94 25.44
C GLU A 120 -21.41 3.73 26.74
N SER A 121 -20.20 4.17 27.11
CA SER A 121 -20.00 4.97 28.32
C SER A 121 -20.59 6.39 28.26
N LYS A 122 -21.12 6.83 27.10
CA LYS A 122 -21.62 8.21 26.82
C LYS A 122 -20.63 9.33 27.18
N LYS A 123 -19.35 9.02 27.38
CA LYS A 123 -18.30 9.99 27.76
C LYS A 123 -17.83 10.89 26.62
N MET A 124 -18.33 10.67 25.39
CA MET A 124 -17.81 11.32 24.20
C MET A 124 -18.69 12.48 23.72
N ALA A 125 -18.08 13.67 23.58
CA ALA A 125 -18.74 14.84 23.03
C ALA A 125 -19.18 14.61 21.56
N PRO A 126 -20.29 15.25 21.09
CA PRO A 126 -20.81 15.06 19.72
C PRO A 126 -19.78 15.34 18.60
N LYS A 127 -18.88 16.31 18.83
CA LYS A 127 -17.80 16.64 17.89
C LYS A 127 -16.80 15.50 17.74
N THR A 128 -16.38 14.90 18.86
CA THR A 128 -15.45 13.77 18.89
C THR A 128 -16.08 12.51 18.28
N TYR A 129 -17.38 12.29 18.52
CA TYR A 129 -18.15 11.21 17.90
C TYR A 129 -18.09 11.24 16.36
N ARG A 130 -18.38 12.41 15.77
CA ARG A 130 -18.34 12.57 14.30
C ARG A 130 -16.94 12.30 13.73
N MET A 131 -15.90 12.72 14.45
CA MET A 131 -14.52 12.48 14.06
C MET A 131 -14.17 10.99 14.08
N GLN A 132 -14.58 10.26 15.13
CA GLN A 132 -14.38 8.82 15.23
C GLN A 132 -15.15 8.02 14.17
N ARG A 133 -16.39 8.40 13.87
CA ARG A 133 -17.19 7.77 12.81
C ARG A 133 -16.56 7.95 11.42
N SER A 134 -16.14 9.17 11.09
CA SER A 134 -15.43 9.42 9.82
C SER A 134 -14.13 8.65 9.74
N PHE A 135 -13.45 8.45 10.87
CA PHE A 135 -12.22 7.67 10.96
C PHE A 135 -12.47 6.18 10.71
N PHE A 136 -13.49 5.59 11.35
CA PHE A 136 -13.87 4.19 11.12
C PHE A 136 -14.19 3.92 9.65
N ASN A 137 -14.94 4.81 9.00
CA ASN A 137 -15.24 4.68 7.57
C ASN A 137 -13.95 4.67 6.72
N ALA A 138 -13.00 5.54 7.03
CA ALA A 138 -11.72 5.58 6.34
C ALA A 138 -10.90 4.29 6.58
N LEU A 139 -10.99 3.72 7.78
CA LEU A 139 -10.34 2.47 8.14
C LEU A 139 -10.88 1.29 7.34
N VAL A 140 -12.21 1.20 7.19
CA VAL A 140 -12.87 0.19 6.36
C VAL A 140 -12.38 0.31 4.92
N ILE A 141 -12.36 1.53 4.36
CA ILE A 141 -11.87 1.78 3.00
C ILE A 141 -10.40 1.36 2.85
N GLN A 142 -9.54 1.67 3.82
CA GLN A 142 -8.12 1.31 3.79
C GLN A 142 -7.88 -0.20 3.84
N ILE A 143 -8.73 -0.97 4.53
CA ILE A 143 -8.65 -2.44 4.59
C ILE A 143 -9.22 -3.08 3.32
N SER A 144 -10.30 -2.53 2.76
CA SER A 144 -10.92 -3.05 1.53
C SER A 144 -10.01 -2.92 0.30
N LEU A 145 -9.13 -1.92 0.27
CA LEU A 145 -8.27 -1.66 -0.89
C LEU A 145 -7.24 -2.76 -1.18
N PRO A 146 -6.42 -3.21 -0.21
CA PRO A 146 -5.55 -4.36 -0.40
C PRO A 146 -6.31 -5.63 -0.83
N MET A 147 -7.55 -5.81 -0.38
CA MET A 147 -8.37 -6.96 -0.81
C MET A 147 -8.64 -6.91 -2.33
N VAL A 148 -9.01 -5.74 -2.85
CA VAL A 148 -9.34 -5.57 -4.27
C VAL A 148 -8.10 -5.56 -5.16
N PHE A 149 -7.04 -4.84 -4.78
CA PHE A 149 -5.88 -4.63 -5.66
C PHE A 149 -4.75 -5.63 -5.46
N VAL A 150 -4.73 -6.39 -4.35
CA VAL A 150 -3.65 -7.34 -4.06
C VAL A 150 -4.19 -8.75 -3.92
N VAL A 151 -5.16 -8.99 -3.03
CA VAL A 151 -5.64 -10.35 -2.74
C VAL A 151 -6.34 -10.96 -3.95
N ILE A 152 -7.34 -10.28 -4.53
CA ILE A 152 -8.07 -10.80 -5.71
C ILE A 152 -7.11 -11.08 -6.89
N PRO A 153 -6.24 -10.15 -7.32
CA PRO A 153 -5.29 -10.41 -8.40
C PRO A 153 -4.30 -11.54 -8.09
N LEU A 154 -3.80 -11.62 -6.86
CA LEU A 154 -2.87 -12.67 -6.45
C LEU A 154 -3.55 -14.05 -6.49
N THR A 155 -4.78 -14.15 -6.00
CA THR A 155 -5.59 -15.39 -6.11
C THR A 155 -5.82 -15.77 -7.57
N GLY A 156 -6.09 -14.80 -8.45
CA GLY A 156 -6.22 -15.02 -9.89
C GLY A 156 -4.96 -15.61 -10.52
N VAL A 157 -3.79 -15.04 -10.23
CA VAL A 157 -2.49 -15.56 -10.71
C VAL A 157 -2.22 -16.97 -10.18
N LEU A 158 -2.47 -17.20 -8.90
CA LEU A 158 -2.30 -18.52 -8.28
C LEU A 158 -3.25 -19.56 -8.87
N PHE A 159 -4.49 -19.19 -9.18
CA PHE A 159 -5.47 -20.05 -9.82
C PHE A 159 -5.05 -20.44 -11.23
N LEU A 160 -4.63 -19.47 -12.06
CA LEU A 160 -4.08 -19.75 -13.40
C LEU A 160 -2.88 -20.69 -13.34
N ARG A 161 -2.00 -20.48 -12.36
CA ARG A 161 -0.83 -21.33 -12.16
C ARG A 161 -1.21 -22.74 -11.70
N TYR A 162 -2.13 -22.87 -10.75
CA TYR A 162 -2.59 -24.17 -10.24
C TYR A 162 -3.29 -25.00 -11.32
N THR A 163 -4.08 -24.35 -12.18
CA THR A 163 -4.78 -24.98 -13.30
C THR A 163 -3.90 -25.17 -14.55
N ASN A 164 -2.64 -24.72 -14.52
CA ASN A 164 -1.72 -24.70 -15.66
C ASN A 164 -2.29 -24.00 -16.91
N ILE A 165 -3.19 -23.02 -16.71
CA ILE A 165 -3.74 -22.22 -17.81
C ILE A 165 -2.77 -21.07 -18.10
N TYR A 166 -2.13 -21.12 -19.27
CA TYR A 166 -1.31 -20.02 -19.76
C TYR A 166 -2.19 -18.91 -20.36
N ASN A 167 -2.42 -17.83 -19.60
CA ASN A 167 -3.11 -16.63 -20.08
C ASN A 167 -2.32 -15.38 -19.71
N GLN A 168 -1.42 -14.96 -20.62
CA GLN A 168 -0.52 -13.84 -20.38
C GLN A 168 -1.26 -12.50 -20.21
N ALA A 169 -2.37 -12.29 -20.93
CA ALA A 169 -3.17 -11.08 -20.81
C ALA A 169 -3.76 -10.95 -19.40
N MET A 170 -4.36 -12.02 -18.87
CA MET A 170 -4.90 -12.05 -17.51
C MET A 170 -3.81 -11.86 -16.47
N THR A 171 -2.68 -12.57 -16.60
CA THR A 171 -1.53 -12.43 -15.70
C THR A 171 -1.02 -10.98 -15.69
N ASN A 172 -0.88 -10.34 -16.85
CA ASN A 172 -0.47 -8.95 -16.95
C ASN A 172 -1.47 -7.99 -16.28
N CYS A 173 -2.79 -8.19 -16.49
CA CYS A 173 -3.82 -7.41 -15.82
C CYS A 173 -3.72 -7.53 -14.29
N CYS A 174 -3.52 -8.76 -13.78
CA CYS A 174 -3.32 -8.98 -12.35
C CYS A 174 -2.06 -8.28 -11.82
N LEU A 175 -0.94 -8.38 -12.53
CA LEU A 175 0.30 -7.71 -12.15
C LEU A 175 0.18 -6.18 -12.19
N ILE A 176 -0.55 -5.62 -13.15
CA ILE A 176 -0.85 -4.18 -13.21
C ILE A 176 -1.72 -3.77 -12.02
N ALA A 177 -2.76 -4.53 -11.68
CA ALA A 177 -3.60 -4.27 -10.52
C ALA A 177 -2.79 -4.28 -9.22
N ILE A 178 -1.91 -5.29 -9.07
CA ILE A 178 -0.96 -5.37 -7.95
C ILE A 178 -0.04 -4.15 -7.98
N GLY A 179 0.58 -3.78 -9.11
CA GLY A 179 1.45 -2.61 -9.19
C GLY A 179 0.72 -1.29 -8.85
N ALA A 180 -0.53 -1.16 -9.26
CA ALA A 180 -1.35 0.05 -9.06
C ALA A 180 -1.83 0.24 -7.61
N HIS A 181 -1.79 -0.79 -6.75
CA HIS A 181 -2.33 -0.74 -5.38
C HIS A 181 -1.79 0.47 -4.56
N GLY A 182 -0.51 0.81 -4.73
CA GLY A 182 0.15 1.90 -4.00
C GLY A 182 -0.38 3.27 -4.40
N LEU A 183 -0.59 3.50 -5.70
CA LEU A 183 -1.19 4.73 -6.23
C LEU A 183 -2.64 4.85 -5.80
N SER A 184 -3.43 3.78 -5.92
CA SER A 184 -4.84 3.74 -5.53
C SER A 184 -5.01 4.03 -4.04
N SER A 185 -4.20 3.41 -3.18
CA SER A 185 -4.26 3.65 -1.74
C SER A 185 -3.89 5.07 -1.34
N THR A 186 -2.83 5.62 -1.92
CA THR A 186 -2.41 6.99 -1.63
C THR A 186 -3.49 7.98 -2.06
N THR A 187 -4.04 7.81 -3.27
CA THR A 187 -5.13 8.64 -3.80
C THR A 187 -6.35 8.61 -2.88
N ILE A 188 -6.75 7.42 -2.43
CA ILE A 188 -7.91 7.27 -1.55
C ILE A 188 -7.64 7.83 -0.15
N MET A 189 -6.43 7.67 0.40
CA MET A 189 -6.06 8.33 1.66
C MET A 189 -6.22 9.85 1.55
N LEU A 190 -5.75 10.45 0.46
CA LEU A 190 -5.87 11.90 0.22
C LEU A 190 -7.34 12.34 0.10
N ILE A 191 -8.18 11.57 -0.60
CA ILE A 191 -9.58 11.93 -0.85
C ILE A 191 -10.47 11.64 0.37
N ALA A 192 -10.35 10.45 0.98
CA ALA A 192 -11.25 9.99 2.03
C ALA A 192 -11.00 10.68 3.38
N HIS A 193 -9.76 11.12 3.64
CA HIS A 193 -9.42 11.75 4.92
C HIS A 193 -9.55 13.27 4.82
N ARG A 194 -10.55 13.83 5.51
CA ARG A 194 -10.83 15.28 5.56
C ARG A 194 -9.59 16.17 5.75
N PRO A 195 -8.68 15.95 6.73
CA PRO A 195 -7.53 16.85 6.92
C PRO A 195 -6.58 16.83 5.71
N TYR A 196 -6.31 15.66 5.13
CA TYR A 196 -5.47 15.54 3.94
C TYR A 196 -6.13 16.21 2.73
N ARG A 197 -7.43 15.97 2.52
CA ARG A 197 -8.20 16.59 1.43
C ARG A 197 -8.19 18.11 1.53
N GLN A 198 -8.36 18.67 2.73
CA GLN A 198 -8.36 20.11 2.95
C GLN A 198 -7.00 20.75 2.62
N THR A 199 -5.90 20.10 2.99
CA THR A 199 -4.55 20.57 2.65
C THR A 199 -4.28 20.53 1.15
N VAL A 200 -4.66 19.44 0.46
CA VAL A 200 -4.50 19.36 -1.00
C VAL A 200 -5.31 20.45 -1.71
N LEU A 201 -6.57 20.65 -1.30
CA LEU A 201 -7.42 21.70 -1.86
C LEU A 201 -6.91 23.11 -1.56
N SER A 202 -6.30 23.36 -0.40
CA SER A 202 -5.73 24.68 -0.09
C SER A 202 -4.50 24.98 -0.96
N TRP A 203 -3.65 23.99 -1.24
CA TRP A 203 -2.54 24.13 -2.18
C TRP A 203 -3.01 24.42 -3.60
N MET A 204 -4.07 23.76 -4.07
CA MET A 204 -4.66 24.04 -5.38
C MET A 204 -5.19 25.48 -5.46
N LYS A 205 -5.97 25.92 -4.46
CA LYS A 205 -6.50 27.28 -4.39
C LYS A 205 -5.41 28.35 -4.28
N TRP A 206 -4.33 28.08 -3.54
CA TRP A 206 -3.17 28.97 -3.46
C TRP A 206 -2.49 29.12 -4.82
N ARG A 207 -2.36 28.03 -5.58
CA ARG A 207 -1.81 28.05 -6.95
C ARG A 207 -2.65 28.89 -7.91
N ASP A 208 -3.98 28.80 -7.81
CA ASP A 208 -4.90 29.58 -8.64
C ASP A 208 -4.85 31.08 -8.29
N GLY A 209 -4.68 31.42 -7.00
CA GLY A 209 -4.53 32.80 -6.53
C GLY A 209 -3.21 33.46 -6.94
N VAL A 210 -2.11 32.70 -7.02
CA VAL A 210 -0.81 33.20 -7.50
C VAL A 210 -0.81 33.38 -9.03
N SER A 211 -1.52 32.52 -9.78
CA SER A 211 -1.65 32.66 -11.24
C SER A 211 -2.53 33.86 -11.65
N GLY A 212 -3.54 34.21 -10.84
CA GLY A 212 -4.41 35.38 -11.05
C GLY A 212 -3.79 36.72 -10.62
N SER A 213 -2.72 36.71 -9.84
CA SER A 213 -2.07 37.91 -9.30
C SER A 213 -0.79 38.26 -10.06
N ARG A 214 -0.89 38.45 -11.39
CA ARG A 214 0.17 39.14 -12.13
C ARG A 214 0.07 40.62 -11.75
N VAL A 215 0.86 41.05 -10.77
CA VAL A 215 0.94 42.45 -10.32
C VAL A 215 1.17 43.35 -11.52
N LYS A 216 0.16 44.15 -11.91
CA LYS A 216 0.34 45.26 -12.84
C LYS A 216 1.18 46.32 -12.10
N VAL A 217 2.48 46.34 -12.36
CA VAL A 217 3.33 47.46 -11.94
C VAL A 217 2.92 48.65 -12.80
N SER A 218 2.09 49.52 -12.24
CA SER A 218 1.79 50.83 -12.78
C SER A 218 3.02 51.72 -12.58
N VAL A 219 3.84 51.87 -13.60
CA VAL A 219 4.88 52.91 -13.63
C VAL A 219 4.18 54.23 -13.95
N THR A 220 3.87 55.00 -12.92
CA THR A 220 3.50 56.42 -13.09
C THR A 220 4.78 57.21 -13.41
N PRO A 221 4.82 57.98 -14.51
CA PRO A 221 5.93 58.89 -14.77
C PRO A 221 5.97 59.96 -13.67
N MET A 222 7.15 60.24 -13.11
CA MET A 222 7.33 61.40 -12.23
C MET A 222 7.19 62.70 -13.06
N PRO A 223 6.50 63.72 -12.54
CA PRO A 223 6.48 65.02 -13.18
C PRO A 223 7.82 65.74 -13.00
N ILE A 224 8.43 66.05 -14.14
CA ILE A 224 9.52 66.99 -14.47
C ILE A 224 10.91 66.62 -13.94
#